data_AF-A0A413RMZ1-F1
#
_entry.id   AF-A0A413RMZ1-F1
#
_cell.length_a   1.000
_cell.length_b   1.000
_cell.length_c   1.000
_cell.angle_alpha   90.00
_cell.angle_beta   90.00
_cell.angle_gamma   90.00
#
_symmetry.space_group_name_H-M   'P 1'
#
loop_
_entity.id
_entity.type
_entity.pdbx_description
1 polymer ?
#
loop_
_entity_poly.entity_id
_entity_poly.type
_entity_poly.pdbx_seq_one_letter_code
_entity_poly.pdbx_strand_id
1 'polypeptide(L)'
;MTPTAAPAPPEMSVRERHVSEFTALSQAVNATGLMERRYGHYWTRFAVLTGLLGALVAAIVLVGHSWWQMVVAALLAVVLGQVMFLGHDAAHRQIFRSGRWNDWASLVIANLYAGMSYGWWQHKH
;
A
#
# COMPACT_ATOMS: atom_id res chain seq x y z
N MET A 1 -44.66 -43.71 -21.00
CA MET A 1 -43.36 -43.44 -20.38
C MET A 1 -43.33 -41.97 -20.00
N THR A 2 -43.51 -41.66 -18.71
CA THR A 2 -43.51 -40.28 -18.22
C THR A 2 -42.05 -39.86 -18.00
N PRO A 3 -41.54 -38.80 -18.66
CA PRO A 3 -40.18 -38.36 -18.41
C PRO A 3 -40.07 -37.80 -16.99
N THR A 4 -39.26 -38.44 -16.16
CA THR A 4 -38.86 -37.93 -14.85
C THR A 4 -38.08 -36.63 -15.08
N ALA A 5 -38.68 -35.51 -14.69
CA ALA A 5 -38.01 -34.22 -14.71
C ALA A 5 -36.78 -34.27 -13.78
N ALA A 6 -35.63 -33.82 -14.28
CA ALA A 6 -34.43 -33.68 -13.47
C ALA A 6 -34.69 -32.68 -12.33
N PRO A 7 -34.13 -32.91 -11.13
CA PRO A 7 -34.31 -31.99 -10.01
C PRO A 7 -33.81 -30.60 -10.37
N ALA A 8 -34.57 -29.57 -9.97
CA ALA A 8 -34.18 -28.17 -10.15
C ALA A 8 -32.84 -27.91 -9.43
N PRO A 9 -31.95 -27.08 -10.02
CA PRO A 9 -30.70 -26.73 -9.37
C PRO A 9 -30.99 -26.07 -8.00
N PRO A 10 -30.15 -26.31 -6.99
CA PRO A 10 -30.37 -25.75 -5.66
C PRO A 10 -30.40 -24.22 -5.72
N GLU A 11 -31.39 -23.61 -5.07
CA GLU A 11 -31.45 -22.16 -4.95
C GLU A 11 -30.24 -21.66 -4.16
N MET A 12 -29.43 -20.81 -4.78
CA MET A 12 -28.28 -20.22 -4.10
C MET A 12 -28.75 -19.40 -2.90
N SER A 13 -28.03 -19.48 -1.79
CA SER A 13 -28.25 -18.60 -0.66
C SER A 13 -27.98 -17.13 -1.03
N VAL A 14 -28.54 -16.19 -0.27
CA VAL A 14 -28.25 -14.74 -0.43
C VAL A 14 -26.74 -14.49 -0.38
N ARG A 15 -26.03 -15.15 0.55
CA ARG A 15 -24.58 -15.03 0.70
C ARG A 15 -23.82 -15.49 -0.55
N GLU A 16 -24.20 -16.62 -1.13
CA GLU A 16 -23.56 -17.15 -2.35
C GLU A 16 -23.79 -16.22 -3.55
N ARG A 17 -24.99 -15.65 -3.69
CA ARG A 17 -25.26 -14.61 -4.70
C ARG A 17 -24.33 -13.42 -4.52
N HIS A 18 -24.21 -12.88 -3.31
CA HIS A 18 -23.36 -11.71 -3.04
C HIS A 18 -21.87 -11.99 -3.33
N VAL A 19 -21.36 -13.18 -2.97
CA VAL A 19 -19.97 -13.58 -3.26
C VAL A 19 -19.76 -13.73 -4.77
N SER A 20 -20.72 -14.33 -5.48
CA SER A 20 -20.68 -14.48 -6.94
C SER A 20 -20.69 -13.12 -7.66
N GLU A 21 -21.57 -12.21 -7.24
CA GLU A 21 -21.67 -10.85 -7.80
C GLU A 21 -20.39 -10.04 -7.55
N PHE A 22 -19.85 -10.10 -6.33
CA PHE A 22 -18.57 -9.44 -6.01
C PHE A 22 -17.43 -10.01 -6.86
N THR A 23 -17.39 -11.32 -7.06
CA THR A 23 -16.36 -11.98 -7.88
C THR A 23 -16.46 -11.54 -9.33
N ALA A 24 -17.67 -11.51 -9.91
CA ALA A 24 -17.91 -11.05 -11.27
C ALA A 24 -17.50 -9.59 -11.45
N LEU A 25 -17.85 -8.71 -10.50
CA LEU A 25 -17.44 -7.31 -10.51
C LEU A 25 -15.91 -7.17 -10.41
N SER A 26 -15.29 -7.90 -9.48
CA SER A 26 -13.83 -7.88 -9.30
C SER A 26 -13.10 -8.33 -10.57
N GLN A 27 -13.61 -9.35 -11.27
CA GLN A 27 -13.07 -9.78 -12.56
C GLN A 27 -13.23 -8.71 -13.64
N ALA A 28 -14.41 -8.08 -13.74
CA ALA A 28 -14.65 -6.99 -14.70
C ALA A 28 -13.73 -5.78 -14.45
N VAL A 29 -13.53 -5.40 -13.18
CA VAL A 29 -12.60 -4.32 -12.80
C VAL A 29 -11.15 -4.72 -13.13
N ASN A 30 -10.72 -5.94 -12.80
CA ASN A 30 -9.37 -6.39 -13.15
C ASN A 30 -9.14 -6.41 -14.68
N ALA A 31 -10.15 -6.80 -15.46
CA ALA A 31 -10.06 -6.83 -16.92
C ALA A 31 -9.86 -5.44 -17.55
N THR A 32 -10.19 -4.35 -16.82
CA THR A 32 -9.94 -2.98 -17.28
C THR A 32 -8.49 -2.52 -17.07
N GLY A 33 -7.64 -3.35 -16.44
CA GLY A 33 -6.23 -3.04 -16.18
C GLY A 33 -5.98 -2.05 -15.03
N LEU A 34 -7.04 -1.54 -14.38
CA LEU A 34 -6.92 -0.58 -13.27
C LEU A 34 -6.14 -1.12 -12.05
N MET A 35 -6.05 -2.45 -11.92
CA MET A 35 -5.34 -3.13 -10.84
C MET A 35 -3.90 -3.52 -11.19
N GLU A 36 -3.40 -3.13 -12.37
CA GLU A 36 -2.02 -3.37 -12.75
C GLU A 36 -1.03 -2.59 -11.88
N ARG A 37 0.17 -3.16 -11.71
CA ARG A 37 1.19 -2.56 -10.85
C ARG A 37 1.78 -1.31 -11.49
N ARG A 38 1.75 -0.20 -10.75
CA ARG A 38 2.26 1.11 -11.21
C ARG A 38 3.72 1.33 -10.78
N TYR A 39 4.64 0.51 -11.27
CA TYR A 39 6.05 0.55 -10.84
C TYR A 39 6.71 1.92 -10.99
N GLY A 40 6.50 2.61 -12.12
CA GLY A 40 7.08 3.93 -12.36
C GLY A 40 6.61 4.97 -11.33
N HIS A 41 5.33 4.95 -10.96
CA HIS A 41 4.78 5.82 -9.91
C HIS A 41 5.46 5.57 -8.56
N TYR A 42 5.62 4.30 -8.18
CA TYR A 42 6.23 3.94 -6.90
C TYR A 42 7.74 4.24 -6.85
N TRP A 43 8.48 3.98 -7.93
CA TRP A 43 9.90 4.35 -8.01
C TRP A 43 10.11 5.86 -7.97
N THR A 44 9.28 6.64 -8.67
CA THR A 44 9.32 8.10 -8.61
C THR A 44 9.04 8.60 -7.20
N ARG A 45 7.99 8.10 -6.54
CA ARG A 45 7.71 8.44 -5.13
C ARG A 45 8.88 8.10 -4.22
N PHE A 46 9.44 6.90 -4.35
CA PHE A 46 10.58 6.48 -3.53
C PHE A 46 11.80 7.39 -3.71
N ALA A 47 12.17 7.70 -4.96
CA ALA A 47 13.30 8.57 -5.27
C ALA A 47 13.08 9.99 -4.76
N VAL A 48 11.89 10.57 -5.00
CA VAL A 48 11.54 11.91 -4.53
C VAL A 48 11.58 11.99 -3.00
N LEU A 49 10.96 11.04 -2.30
CA LEU A 49 10.93 11.05 -0.83
C LEU A 49 12.33 10.85 -0.23
N THR A 50 13.15 9.96 -0.80
CA THR A 50 14.53 9.78 -0.36
C THR A 50 15.36 11.06 -0.58
N GLY A 51 15.20 11.70 -1.74
CA GLY A 51 15.86 12.98 -2.04
C GLY A 51 15.44 14.10 -1.09
N LEU A 52 14.14 14.21 -0.80
CA LEU A 52 13.61 15.19 0.15
C LEU A 52 14.12 14.95 1.57
N LEU A 53 14.20 13.71 2.03
CA LEU A 53 14.79 13.38 3.32
C LEU A 53 16.27 13.79 3.38
N GLY A 54 17.05 13.49 2.34
CA GLY A 54 18.46 13.93 2.25
C GLY A 54 18.59 15.45 2.27
N ALA A 55 17.73 16.16 1.54
CA ALA A 55 17.70 17.62 1.51
C ALA A 55 17.32 18.22 2.88
N LEU A 56 16.37 17.62 3.59
CA LEU A 56 15.98 18.05 4.93
C LEU A 56 17.08 17.79 5.96
N VAL A 57 17.80 16.67 5.87
CA VAL A 57 18.97 16.42 6.72
C VAL A 57 20.05 17.47 6.47
N ALA A 58 20.35 17.79 5.21
CA ALA A 58 21.27 18.88 4.88
C ALA A 58 20.76 20.23 5.41
N ALA A 59 19.46 20.51 5.29
CA ALA A 59 18.86 21.72 5.82
C ALA A 59 19.00 21.82 7.35
N ILE A 60 18.82 20.73 8.10
CA ILE A 60 19.05 20.72 9.56
C ILE A 60 20.49 21.19 9.87
N VAL A 61 21.49 20.68 9.14
CA VAL A 61 22.89 21.06 9.37
C VAL A 61 23.15 22.52 8.97
N LEU A 62 22.68 22.94 7.80
CA LEU A 62 22.92 24.29 7.27
C LEU A 62 22.18 25.39 8.05
N VAL A 63 20.97 25.11 8.53
CA VAL A 63 20.16 26.05 9.33
C VAL A 63 20.73 26.20 10.75
N GLY A 64 21.39 25.17 11.28
CA GLY A 64 22.07 25.21 12.57
C GLY A 64 21.15 25.55 13.74
N HIS A 65 21.70 26.12 14.81
CA HIS A 65 20.94 26.51 16.00
C HIS A 65 20.14 27.79 15.75
N SER A 66 18.91 27.65 15.23
CA SER A 66 18.00 28.77 14.98
C SER A 66 16.53 28.35 15.05
N TRP A 67 15.63 29.33 15.22
CA TRP A 67 14.18 29.11 15.25
C TRP A 67 13.62 28.54 13.93
N TRP A 68 14.33 28.70 12.81
CA TRP A 68 13.93 28.13 11.52
C TRP A 68 13.94 26.60 11.50
N GLN A 69 14.59 25.95 12.48
CA GLN A 69 14.48 24.50 12.66
C GLN A 69 13.03 24.04 12.86
N MET A 70 12.13 24.89 13.38
CA MET A 70 10.71 24.55 13.51
C MET A 70 10.03 24.35 12.15
N VAL A 71 10.42 25.15 11.14
CA VAL A 71 9.91 24.98 9.78
C VAL A 71 10.47 23.70 9.16
N VAL A 72 11.78 23.44 9.34
CA VAL A 72 12.40 22.20 8.85
C VAL A 72 11.75 20.97 9.50
N ALA A 73 11.46 21.02 10.80
CA ALA A 73 10.76 19.96 11.52
C ALA A 73 9.33 19.73 10.98
N ALA A 74 8.58 20.80 10.71
CA ALA A 74 7.24 20.69 10.12
C ALA A 74 7.28 20.06 8.73
N LEU A 75 8.23 20.45 7.88
CA LEU A 75 8.44 19.84 6.56
C LEU A 75 8.85 18.37 6.67
N LEU A 76 9.74 18.05 7.61
CA LEU A 76 10.15 16.68 7.88
C LEU A 76 8.97 15.81 8.32
N ALA A 77 8.08 16.33 9.17
CA ALA A 77 6.87 15.61 9.58
C ALA A 77 5.97 15.28 8.38
N VAL A 78 5.77 16.22 7.46
CA VAL A 78 4.99 15.99 6.22
C VAL A 78 5.66 14.92 5.35
N VAL A 79 6.97 15.01 5.14
CA VAL A 79 7.72 14.05 4.31
C VAL A 79 7.70 12.66 4.93
N LEU A 80 7.93 12.53 6.25
CA LEU A 80 7.85 11.25 6.96
C LEU A 80 6.44 10.66 6.91
N GLY A 81 5.40 11.49 6.97
CA GLY A 81 4.02 11.04 6.74
C GLY A 81 3.85 10.40 5.35
N GLN A 82 4.42 11.00 4.31
CA GLN A 82 4.39 10.43 2.95
C GLN A 82 5.22 9.15 2.82
N VAL A 83 6.37 9.07 3.49
CA VAL A 83 7.16 7.84 3.60
C VAL A 83 6.34 6.72 4.23
N MET A 84 5.60 7.02 5.30
CA MET A 84 4.73 6.05 5.95
C MET A 84 3.59 5.57 5.05
N PHE A 85 2.97 6.44 4.26
CA PHE A 85 1.98 6.01 3.26
C PHE A 85 2.59 5.11 2.19
N LEU A 86 3.81 5.40 1.72
CA LEU A 86 4.49 4.52 0.77
C LEU A 86 4.80 3.14 1.38
N GLY A 87 5.24 3.09 2.64
CA GLY A 87 5.48 1.85 3.37
C GLY A 87 4.19 1.06 3.65
N HIS A 88 3.07 1.75 3.86
CA HIS A 88 1.74 1.17 4.00
C HIS A 88 1.26 0.48 2.71
N ASP A 89 1.41 1.14 1.56
CA ASP A 89 1.09 0.54 0.26
C ASP A 89 1.92 -0.74 0.01
N ALA A 90 3.19 -0.74 0.42
CA ALA A 90 4.02 -1.95 0.40
C ALA A 90 3.43 -3.04 1.30
N ALA A 91 3.08 -2.71 2.53
CA ALA A 91 2.52 -3.66 3.49
C ALA A 91 1.18 -4.27 3.02
N HIS A 92 0.36 -3.50 2.28
CA HIS A 92 -0.85 -3.97 1.62
C HIS A 92 -0.60 -4.68 0.28
N ARG A 93 0.66 -4.98 -0.05
CA ARG A 93 1.07 -5.68 -1.27
C ARG A 93 0.60 -4.99 -2.55
N GLN A 94 0.59 -3.65 -2.55
CA GLN A 94 0.17 -2.84 -3.70
C GLN A 94 1.31 -2.59 -4.70
N ILE A 95 2.56 -2.61 -4.24
CA ILE A 95 3.71 -2.21 -5.06
C ILE A 95 4.17 -3.35 -5.97
N PHE A 96 4.55 -4.49 -5.39
CA PHE A 96 5.11 -5.61 -6.13
C PHE A 96 4.12 -6.76 -6.32
N ARG A 97 4.34 -7.60 -7.34
CA ARG A 97 3.63 -8.87 -7.49
C ARG A 97 4.04 -9.88 -6.42
N SER A 98 5.31 -9.87 -6.01
CA SER A 98 5.84 -10.77 -4.99
C SER A 98 5.55 -10.22 -3.59
N GLY A 99 4.94 -11.05 -2.73
CA GLY A 99 4.74 -10.72 -1.32
C GLY A 99 6.06 -10.42 -0.59
N ARG A 100 7.08 -11.25 -0.79
CA ARG A 100 8.39 -11.09 -0.16
C ARG A 100 9.07 -9.76 -0.51
N TRP A 101 8.94 -9.28 -1.75
CA TRP A 101 9.47 -7.96 -2.14
C TRP A 101 8.69 -6.81 -1.50
N ASN A 102 7.38 -6.97 -1.31
CA ASN A 102 6.57 -6.00 -0.57
C ASN A 102 6.94 -5.98 0.92
N ASP A 103 7.18 -7.14 1.54
CA ASP A 103 7.61 -7.23 2.93
C ASP A 103 8.97 -6.54 3.13
N TRP A 104 9.93 -6.80 2.24
CA TRP A 104 11.22 -6.10 2.24
C TRP A 104 11.09 -4.59 2.04
N ALA A 105 10.25 -4.15 1.11
CA ALA A 105 10.01 -2.74 0.89
C ALA A 105 9.36 -2.07 2.11
N SER A 106 8.41 -2.74 2.78
CA SER A 106 7.80 -2.25 4.02
C SER A 106 8.85 -2.13 5.14
N LEU A 107 9.72 -3.12 5.29
CA LEU A 107 10.84 -3.05 6.24
C LEU A 107 11.77 -1.87 5.96
N VAL A 108 12.16 -1.63 4.72
CA VAL A 108 13.05 -0.49 4.41
C VAL A 108 12.33 0.86 4.61
N ILE A 109 11.09 0.98 4.15
CA ILE A 109 10.42 2.28 4.07
C ILE A 109 9.72 2.64 5.38
N ALA A 110 8.92 1.74 5.95
CA ALA A 110 8.19 2.02 7.19
C ALA A 110 9.09 1.85 8.43
N ASN A 111 9.93 0.82 8.46
CA ASN A 111 10.75 0.52 9.63
C ASN A 111 12.04 1.35 9.66
N LEU A 112 12.90 1.25 8.63
CA LEU A 112 14.18 1.95 8.64
C LEU A 112 14.03 3.48 8.52
N TYR A 113 13.24 4.00 7.57
CA TYR A 113 13.15 5.46 7.41
C TYR A 113 12.29 6.15 8.49
N ALA A 114 11.21 5.50 8.92
CA ALA A 114 10.19 6.12 9.76
C ALA A 114 10.04 5.50 11.16
N GLY A 115 10.82 4.47 11.48
CA GLY A 115 10.91 3.89 12.83
C GLY A 115 9.74 2.98 13.24
N MET A 116 8.86 2.57 12.32
CA MET A 116 7.73 1.70 12.64
C MET A 116 8.16 0.24 12.83
N SER A 117 7.77 -0.38 13.95
CA SER A 117 8.01 -1.81 14.16
C SER A 117 7.16 -2.67 13.21
N TYR A 118 7.83 -3.32 12.26
CA TYR A 118 7.18 -4.26 11.31
C TYR A 118 6.49 -5.43 12.04
N GLY A 119 7.14 -6.02 13.05
CA GLY A 119 6.57 -7.14 13.79
C GLY A 119 5.30 -6.77 14.56
N TRP A 120 5.27 -5.57 15.16
CA TRP A 120 4.06 -5.06 15.81
C TRP A 120 2.94 -4.82 14.81
N TRP A 121 3.24 -4.26 13.63
CA TRP A 121 2.24 -4.00 12.61
C TRP A 121 1.61 -5.30 12.10
N GLN A 122 2.44 -6.29 11.79
CA GLN A 122 2.01 -7.61 11.30
C GLN A 122 1.22 -8.42 12.35
N HIS A 123 1.43 -8.16 13.64
CA HIS A 123 0.62 -8.76 14.69
C HIS A 123 -0.79 -8.14 14.75
N LYS A 124 -0.92 -6.87 14.35
CA LYS A 124 -2.19 -6.14 14.39
C LYS A 124 -3.03 -6.25 13.11
N HIS A 125 -2.41 -6.45 11.96
CA HIS A 125 -3.05 -6.47 10.63
C HIS A 125 -2.79 -7.81 9.95
#